data_AF-A0AAW2WWY2-F1
#
_entry.id   AF-A0AAW2WWY2-F1
#
_cell.length_a   1.000
_cell.length_b   1.000
_cell.length_c   1.000
_cell.angle_alpha   90.00
_cell.angle_beta   90.00
_cell.angle_gamma   90.00
#
_symmetry.space_group_name_H-M   'P 1'
#
loop_
_entity.id
_entity.type
_entity.pdbx_description
1 polymer ?
#
loop_
_entity_poly.entity_id
_entity_poly.type
_entity_poly.pdbx_seq_one_letter_code
_entity_poly.pdbx_strand_id
1 'polypeptide(L)'
;MIIDIKGKTKDNLNTRRDLKSICNRPELELDERRPNVMPKASYTLSKEQKMRVCEWIKGLQFPDGYASNLACCVDMIKLRMHGMRSHDCHVFIQKLIPIAFREMLPEHVWSALTEH
;
A
#
# COMPACT_ATOMS: atom_id res chain seq x y z
N MET A 1 0.77 -3.14 5.38
CA MET A 1 0.24 -2.04 4.53
C MET A 1 0.40 -2.44 3.07
N ILE A 2 -0.51 -1.99 2.18
CA ILE A 2 -0.49 -2.30 0.74
C ILE A 2 0.85 -1.88 0.10
N ILE A 3 1.35 -0.70 0.46
CA ILE A 3 2.70 -0.24 0.15
C ILE A 3 3.54 -0.33 1.43
N ASP A 4 4.18 -1.47 1.65
CA ASP A 4 5.16 -1.60 2.73
C ASP A 4 6.38 -0.70 2.45
N ILE A 5 6.59 0.31 3.30
CA ILE A 5 7.73 1.24 3.24
C ILE A 5 8.64 0.94 4.44
N LYS A 6 9.85 0.44 4.14
CA LYS A 6 10.88 0.13 5.14
C LYS A 6 11.14 1.36 6.04
N GLY A 7 10.93 1.20 7.35
CA GLY A 7 11.14 2.25 8.37
C GLY A 7 9.95 3.17 8.65
N LYS A 8 8.81 3.03 7.94
CA LYS A 8 7.56 3.75 8.24
C LYS A 8 6.39 2.84 8.60
N THR A 9 6.59 1.53 8.57
CA THR A 9 5.57 0.57 8.98
C THR A 9 5.47 0.55 10.51
N LYS A 10 4.25 0.65 11.02
CA LYS A 10 3.94 0.36 12.43
C LYS A 10 3.78 -1.15 12.69
N ASP A 11 3.98 -1.99 11.67
CA ASP A 11 3.94 -3.44 11.79
C ASP A 11 5.25 -3.91 12.46
N ASN A 12 5.18 -4.21 13.75
CA ASN A 12 6.29 -4.73 14.54
C ASN A 12 5.85 -5.99 15.29
N LEU A 13 6.80 -6.78 15.81
CA LEU A 13 6.51 -8.03 16.52
C LEU A 13 5.50 -7.84 17.67
N ASN A 14 5.61 -6.74 18.43
CA ASN A 14 4.67 -6.44 19.49
C ASN A 14 3.28 -6.16 18.94
N THR A 15 3.18 -5.35 17.88
CA THR A 15 1.91 -5.07 17.19
C THR A 15 1.25 -6.33 16.68
N ARG A 16 2.01 -7.33 16.19
CA ARG A 16 1.45 -8.62 15.76
C ARG A 16 0.94 -9.48 16.92
N ARG A 17 1.57 -9.39 18.11
CA ARG A 17 1.05 -10.04 19.33
C ARG A 17 -0.24 -9.39 19.82
N ASP A 18 -0.31 -8.06 19.81
CA ASP A 18 -1.55 -7.31 20.08
C ASP A 18 -2.63 -7.63 19.03
N LEU A 19 -2.26 -7.79 17.76
CA LEU A 19 -3.20 -8.14 16.70
C LEU A 19 -3.84 -9.51 16.94
N LYS A 20 -3.09 -10.48 17.49
CA LYS A 20 -3.63 -11.80 17.89
C LYS A 20 -4.67 -11.69 19.01
N SER A 21 -4.47 -10.80 19.98
CA SER A 21 -5.42 -10.65 21.09
C SER A 21 -6.65 -9.81 20.74
N ILE A 22 -6.53 -8.89 19.78
CA ILE A 22 -7.59 -7.92 19.45
C ILE A 22 -8.35 -8.31 18.16
N CYS A 23 -7.72 -9.03 17.23
CA CYS A 23 -8.28 -9.34 15.91
C CYS A 23 -8.21 -10.83 15.58
N ASN A 24 -9.33 -11.42 15.18
CA ASN A 24 -9.40 -12.81 14.71
C ASN A 24 -8.93 -12.92 13.23
N ARG A 25 -7.65 -12.67 12.96
CA ARG A 25 -7.03 -12.76 11.62
C ARG A 25 -5.86 -13.77 11.60
N PRO A 26 -6.16 -15.07 11.47
CA PRO A 26 -5.14 -16.12 11.56
C PRO A 26 -4.07 -16.05 10.46
N GLU A 27 -4.39 -15.47 9.30
CA GLU A 27 -3.43 -15.27 8.20
C GLU A 27 -2.30 -14.26 8.53
N LEU A 28 -2.46 -13.46 9.59
CA LEU A 28 -1.49 -12.46 10.05
C LEU A 28 -0.84 -12.84 11.40
N GLU A 29 -1.18 -13.98 11.98
CA GLU A 29 -0.59 -14.42 13.25
C GLU A 29 0.88 -14.82 13.08
N LEU A 30 1.69 -14.62 14.13
CA LEU A 30 3.06 -15.12 14.16
C LEU A 30 3.05 -16.64 14.23
N ASP A 31 3.84 -17.29 13.37
CA ASP A 31 4.01 -18.73 13.42
C ASP A 31 4.74 -19.12 14.71
N GLU A 32 4.13 -19.98 15.52
CA GLU A 32 4.70 -20.38 16.82
C GLU A 32 6.00 -21.19 16.68
N ARG A 33 6.25 -21.81 15.51
CA ARG A 33 7.49 -22.52 15.21
C ARG A 33 8.58 -21.56 14.69
N ARG A 34 8.20 -20.37 14.21
CA ARG A 34 9.13 -19.32 13.74
C ARG A 34 8.68 -17.95 14.24
N PRO A 35 8.83 -17.65 15.55
CA PRO A 35 8.32 -16.43 16.17
C PRO A 35 8.93 -15.12 15.63
N ASN A 36 10.04 -15.21 14.89
CA ASN A 36 10.71 -14.07 14.25
C ASN A 36 10.30 -13.83 12.79
N VAL A 37 9.43 -14.69 12.22
CA VAL A 37 8.98 -14.56 10.82
C VAL A 37 7.56 -14.00 10.81
N MET A 38 7.44 -12.74 10.38
CA MET A 38 6.13 -12.12 10.18
C MET A 38 5.55 -12.55 8.82
N PRO A 39 4.42 -13.28 8.77
CA PRO A 39 3.79 -13.57 7.50
C PRO A 39 3.36 -12.27 6.82
N LYS A 40 3.69 -12.16 5.53
CA LYS A 40 3.24 -11.05 4.71
C LYS A 40 1.73 -11.15 4.55
N ALA A 41 1.06 -10.03 4.71
CA ALA A 41 -0.36 -9.97 4.47
C ALA A 41 -0.69 -10.26 3.01
N SER A 42 -1.84 -10.91 2.76
CA SER A 42 -2.39 -11.24 1.44
C SER A 42 -2.53 -10.03 0.51
N TYR A 43 -2.62 -8.82 1.08
CA TYR A 43 -2.69 -7.53 0.38
C TYR A 43 -1.34 -6.81 0.22
N THR A 44 -0.21 -7.48 0.49
CA THR A 44 1.12 -6.88 0.32
C THR A 44 1.53 -6.96 -1.14
N LEU A 45 1.81 -5.81 -1.77
CA LEU A 45 2.29 -5.82 -3.14
C LEU A 45 3.69 -6.43 -3.27
N SER A 46 3.85 -7.30 -4.27
CA SER A 46 5.14 -7.79 -4.75
C SER A 46 5.99 -6.67 -5.34
N LYS A 47 7.30 -6.88 -5.47
CA LYS A 47 8.23 -5.88 -6.03
C LYS A 47 7.80 -5.44 -7.45
N GLU A 48 7.39 -6.39 -8.28
CA GLU A 48 6.89 -6.13 -9.63
C GLU A 48 5.60 -5.31 -9.64
N GLN A 49 4.65 -5.62 -8.74
CA GLN A 49 3.43 -4.84 -8.58
C GLN A 49 3.73 -3.42 -8.12
N LYS A 50 4.63 -3.24 -7.14
CA LYS A 50 5.08 -1.90 -6.71
C LYS A 50 5.73 -1.11 -7.86
N MET A 51 6.51 -1.77 -8.72
CA MET A 51 7.10 -1.16 -9.91
C MET A 51 6.03 -0.69 -10.89
N ARG A 52 5.06 -1.55 -11.22
CA ARG A 52 3.93 -1.17 -12.08
C ARG A 52 3.15 0.02 -11.53
N VAL A 53 2.86 0.05 -10.22
CA VAL A 53 2.18 1.19 -9.58
C VAL A 53 3.03 2.46 -9.71
N CYS A 54 4.33 2.38 -9.42
CA CYS A 54 5.21 3.53 -9.50
C CYS A 54 5.35 4.06 -10.93
N GLU A 55 5.45 3.19 -11.94
CA GLU A 55 5.46 3.57 -13.35
C GLU A 55 4.15 4.22 -13.79
N TRP A 56 3.01 3.63 -13.40
CA TRP A 56 1.69 4.18 -13.71
C TRP A 56 1.52 5.59 -13.13
N ILE A 57 1.90 5.79 -11.87
CA ILE A 57 1.86 7.12 -11.22
C ILE A 57 2.82 8.10 -11.90
N LYS A 58 3.99 7.64 -12.32
CA LYS A 58 4.98 8.47 -13.02
C LYS A 58 4.49 8.93 -14.39
N GLY A 59 3.68 8.11 -15.06
CA GLY A 59 3.02 8.46 -16.31
C GLY A 59 1.73 9.28 -16.14
N LEU A 60 1.24 9.46 -14.91
CA LEU A 60 -0.01 10.14 -14.65
C LEU A 60 0.15 11.66 -14.73
N GLN A 61 -0.46 12.25 -15.75
CA GLN A 61 -0.56 13.70 -15.91
C GLN A 61 -2.04 14.11 -15.98
N PHE A 62 -2.41 15.11 -15.17
CA PHE A 62 -3.75 15.67 -15.19
C PHE A 62 -3.75 16.94 -16.04
N PRO A 63 -4.54 17.00 -17.13
CA PRO A 63 -4.56 18.16 -18.02
C PRO A 63 -5.08 19.45 -17.36
N ASP A 64 -5.97 19.33 -16.37
CA ASP A 64 -6.65 20.47 -15.71
C ASP A 64 -6.04 20.88 -14.36
N GLY A 65 -4.83 20.41 -14.02
CA GLY A 65 -4.24 20.71 -12.71
C GLY A 65 -4.96 20.06 -11.52
N TYR A 66 -5.82 19.06 -11.80
CA TYR A 66 -6.58 18.29 -10.80
C TYR A 66 -5.71 17.71 -9.68
N ALA A 67 -4.49 17.32 -10.01
CA ALA A 67 -3.44 17.10 -9.04
C ALA A 67 -2.12 17.61 -9.61
N SER A 68 -1.19 17.88 -8.71
CA SER A 68 0.18 18.21 -9.09
C SER A 68 0.83 17.05 -9.85
N ASN A 69 1.94 17.34 -10.54
CA ASN A 69 2.74 16.30 -11.19
C ASN A 69 3.26 15.27 -10.17
N LEU A 70 2.54 14.15 -10.01
CA LEU A 70 2.86 13.08 -9.07
C LEU A 70 4.15 12.36 -9.45
N ALA A 71 4.60 12.47 -10.71
CA ALA A 71 5.86 11.88 -11.17
C ALA A 71 7.07 12.35 -10.35
N CYS A 72 7.06 13.60 -9.89
CA CYS A 72 8.13 14.15 -9.04
C CYS A 72 8.16 13.52 -7.64
N CYS A 73 7.07 12.89 -7.22
CA CYS A 73 6.95 12.26 -5.92
C CYS A 73 7.32 10.78 -5.93
N VAL A 74 7.64 10.18 -7.09
CA VAL A 74 7.93 8.74 -7.23
C VAL A 74 9.43 8.47 -7.24
N ASP A 75 9.89 7.63 -6.30
CA ASP A 75 11.24 7.08 -6.27
C ASP A 75 11.21 5.66 -6.85
N MET A 76 11.64 5.53 -8.11
CA MET A 76 11.70 4.26 -8.84
C MET A 76 12.77 3.29 -8.31
N ILE A 77 13.78 3.80 -7.61
CA ILE A 77 14.86 2.96 -7.05
C ILE A 77 14.34 2.27 -5.79
N LYS A 78 13.66 3.02 -4.92
CA LYS A 78 13.11 2.53 -3.66
C LYS A 78 11.65 2.07 -3.78
N LEU A 79 11.04 2.17 -4.96
CA LEU A 79 9.65 1.82 -5.25
C LEU A 79 8.67 2.42 -4.24
N ARG A 80 8.81 3.71 -3.98
CA ARG A 80 8.03 4.44 -2.96
C ARG A 80 7.67 5.84 -3.42
N MET A 81 6.60 6.37 -2.87
CA MET A 81 6.23 7.77 -3.06
C MET A 81 6.66 8.61 -1.85
N HIS A 82 7.17 9.82 -2.08
CA HIS A 82 7.48 10.79 -1.03
C HIS A 82 7.22 12.22 -1.50
N GLY A 83 7.07 13.14 -0.55
CA GLY A 83 6.94 14.57 -0.87
C GLY A 83 5.64 14.97 -1.57
N MET A 84 4.60 14.13 -1.50
CA MET A 84 3.27 14.54 -1.97
C MET A 84 2.70 15.64 -1.07
N ARG A 85 2.05 16.64 -1.69
CA ARG A 85 1.27 17.63 -0.94
C ARG A 85 0.01 16.97 -0.39
N SER A 86 -0.56 17.53 0.67
CA SER A 86 -1.76 16.97 1.32
C SER A 86 -2.93 16.82 0.34
N HIS A 87 -3.12 17.80 -0.55
CA HIS A 87 -4.12 17.75 -1.62
C HIS A 87 -3.90 16.57 -2.56
N ASP A 88 -2.68 16.41 -3.08
CA ASP A 88 -2.33 15.33 -4.00
C ASP A 88 -2.45 13.95 -3.33
N CYS A 89 -2.11 13.87 -2.04
CA CYS A 89 -2.28 12.67 -1.23
C CYS A 89 -3.77 12.31 -1.05
N HIS A 90 -4.62 13.32 -0.81
CA HIS A 90 -6.06 13.13 -0.70
C HIS A 90 -6.66 12.62 -2.02
N VAL A 91 -6.29 13.25 -3.15
CA VAL A 91 -6.69 12.79 -4.49
C VAL A 91 -6.21 11.37 -4.74
N PHE A 92 -4.97 11.06 -4.38
CA PHE A 92 -4.41 9.72 -4.54
C PHE A 92 -5.22 8.67 -3.77
N ILE A 93 -5.50 8.91 -2.50
CA ILE A 93 -6.23 7.97 -1.64
C ILE A 93 -7.68 7.79 -2.11
N GLN A 94 -8.37 8.88 -2.44
CA GLN A 94 -9.79 8.85 -2.79
C GLN A 94 -10.07 8.34 -4.20
N LYS A 95 -9.21 8.68 -5.17
CA LYS A 95 -9.52 8.48 -6.60
C LYS A 95 -8.56 7.52 -7.28
N LEU A 96 -7.29 7.52 -6.87
CA LEU A 96 -6.26 6.76 -7.58
C LEU A 96 -6.03 5.38 -6.97
N ILE A 97 -6.24 5.17 -5.66
CA ILE A 97 -6.14 3.84 -5.05
C ILE A 97 -7.07 2.81 -5.73
N PRO A 98 -8.38 3.06 -5.91
CA PRO A 98 -9.26 2.13 -6.60
C PRO A 98 -8.75 1.72 -7.99
N ILE A 99 -8.15 2.66 -8.71
CA ILE A 99 -7.69 2.48 -10.09
C ILE A 99 -6.34 1.75 -10.11
N ALA A 100 -5.38 2.22 -9.32
CA ALA A 100 -4.01 1.71 -9.27
C ALA A 100 -3.92 0.26 -8.80
N PHE A 101 -4.84 -0.13 -7.90
CA PHE A 101 -4.78 -1.43 -7.23
C PHE A 101 -5.83 -2.45 -7.74
N ARG A 102 -6.69 -2.08 -8.69
CA ARG A 102 -7.78 -2.94 -9.22
C ARG A 102 -7.30 -4.30 -9.69
N GLU A 103 -6.21 -4.33 -10.44
CA GLU A 103 -5.67 -5.58 -11.00
C GLU A 103 -4.59 -6.22 -10.10
N MET A 104 -4.33 -5.63 -8.92
CA MET A 104 -3.22 -6.05 -8.06
C MET A 104 -3.65 -6.62 -6.71
N LEU A 105 -4.88 -6.35 -6.29
CA LEU A 105 -5.43 -6.83 -5.03
C LEU A 105 -6.49 -7.92 -5.28
N PRO A 106 -6.65 -8.88 -4.35
CA PRO A 106 -7.77 -9.81 -4.37
C PRO A 106 -9.10 -9.04 -4.38
N GLU A 107 -10.10 -9.55 -5.09
CA GLU A 107 -11.41 -8.88 -5.26
C GLU A 107 -12.04 -8.45 -3.93
N HIS A 108 -12.00 -9.31 -2.91
CA HIS A 108 -12.53 -8.99 -1.57
C HIS A 108 -11.79 -7.84 -0.88
N VAL A 109 -10.49 -7.65 -1.12
CA VAL A 109 -9.70 -6.53 -0.59
C VAL A 109 -9.97 -5.26 -1.40
N TRP A 110 -10.05 -5.40 -2.73
CA TRP A 110 -10.32 -4.29 -3.62
C TRP A 110 -11.73 -3.72 -3.40
N SER A 111 -12.75 -4.58 -3.29
CA SER A 111 -14.15 -4.18 -3.03
C SER A 111 -14.25 -3.31 -1.78
N ALA A 112 -13.61 -3.74 -0.69
CA ALA A 112 -13.57 -2.99 0.58
C ALA A 112 -12.84 -1.64 0.49
N LEU A 113 -12.01 -1.41 -0.53
CA LEU A 113 -11.35 -0.12 -0.79
C LEU A 113 -12.18 0.79 -1.70
N THR A 114 -13.21 0.25 -2.36
CA THR A 114 -14.03 0.97 -3.36
C THR A 114 -15.48 1.18 -2.95
N GLU A 115 -16.00 0.40 -1.99
CA GLU A 115 -17.32 0.58 -1.42
C GLU A 115 -17.33 1.83 -0.51
N HIS A 116 -18.00 2.88 -0.98
CA HIS A 116 -18.28 4.14 -0.28
C HIS A 116 -19.78 4.36 -0.19
#